data_AF-A0A8C0S7I7-F1
#
_entry.id   AF-A0A8C0S7I7-F1
#
_cell.length_a   1.000
_cell.length_b   1.000
_cell.length_c   1.000
_cell.angle_alpha   90.00
_cell.angle_beta   90.00
_cell.angle_gamma   90.00
#
_symmetry.space_group_name_H-M   'P 1'
#
loop_
_entity.id
_entity.type
_entity.pdbx_description
1 polymer ?
#
loop_
_entity_poly.entity_id
_entity_poly.type
_entity_poly.pdbx_seq_one_letter_code
_entity_poly.pdbx_strand_id
1 'polypeptide(L)'
;MDSKDLEAEIHPLRNEDKRLPETPGNPGHADEKLKSSPRQPRLSRCRTVVFFLSLFVCLFVVFVVSFIIPCPERPVSQGMWRIDYSAAVTYDFLATEDINRDRIQDVLFLYKNANGSNNFNLSCTDEGFSSPCTFVAAVSGASGSVLWERPAAQDGALVRCSVPQTQGSRMSSACILVGRPSSFVAVDLFTGETLWSQPPGFDRNTSDLSSLLQLPDVDADGAPDLLLLAQEDKEVSSYLYSGSTGRQIGHRGSLGVGGTAGSLLHVTRAGAHYILFPCRTLGLCLQDRPSRGSHMPKGAEWGKPGSPGRVLVPEGQGWPTGSAGEVGGGHPESRKQAWQPCPESPAFRTASSLCGCSVKGLHEAATGGASPLRRDLLWERMLNTTPHGPLGRSPGALRHLTHVPGKAGEDLLLVTSEACVLLDGQDLTPRWTFRTAQVFRKPILGHYKPDTPAVVIENGTGTNRQILLLDLGSGAILWNQALPGLPGDPQSASLPTADHRSAFFFWGLHELSELSGTNQTRPQDAQHSLYMFHPTLPGVLLELANISANIVSFQAVLFEPSRHAACVLLMGPAGPDTPGTVSVAKHKVQDLVPGSRVVRLAEGGPDTDQAVRDRFSRLRYRSEA
;
A
#
# COMPACT_ATOMS: atom_id res chain seq x y z
N MET A 1 -10.23 51.86 30.65
CA MET A 1 -9.54 53.08 30.16
C MET A 1 -9.21 52.84 28.71
N ASP A 2 -9.56 53.79 27.86
CA ASP A 2 -9.60 53.65 26.41
C ASP A 2 -8.20 53.61 25.75
N SER A 3 -8.08 52.90 24.63
CA SER A 3 -8.17 53.50 23.28
C SER A 3 -7.23 52.86 22.26
N LYS A 4 -7.84 52.53 21.11
CA LYS A 4 -7.30 52.60 19.74
C LYS A 4 -6.32 51.54 19.22
N ASP A 5 -6.90 50.75 18.31
CA ASP A 5 -6.28 50.25 17.08
C ASP A 5 -5.54 51.36 16.30
N LEU A 6 -4.51 50.96 15.54
CA LEU A 6 -4.06 51.71 14.37
C LEU A 6 -3.55 50.74 13.29
N GLU A 7 -4.03 50.95 12.06
CA GLU A 7 -3.70 50.17 10.87
C GLU A 7 -2.20 50.23 10.50
N ALA A 8 -1.74 49.16 9.84
CA ALA A 8 -0.46 49.13 9.17
C ALA A 8 -0.62 49.58 7.71
N GLU A 9 -0.29 50.85 7.42
CA GLU A 9 -0.25 51.39 6.06
C GLU A 9 1.16 51.25 5.45
N ILE A 10 1.25 50.78 4.21
CA ILE A 10 2.51 50.33 3.58
C ILE A 10 3.14 51.46 2.75
N HIS A 11 4.39 51.81 3.07
CA HIS A 11 5.19 52.77 2.29
C HIS A 11 5.64 52.23 0.91
N PRO A 12 5.53 53.03 -0.17
CA PRO A 12 6.32 52.85 -1.39
C PRO A 12 7.68 53.54 -1.25
N LEU A 13 8.77 52.84 -1.60
CA LEU A 13 10.14 53.34 -1.48
C LEU A 13 10.48 54.41 -2.54
N ARG A 14 10.78 55.63 -2.07
CA ARG A 14 11.56 56.65 -2.78
C ARG A 14 13.04 56.23 -2.75
N ASN A 15 13.74 56.34 -3.88
CA ASN A 15 15.21 56.25 -3.90
C ASN A 15 15.76 57.36 -4.80
N GLU A 16 16.81 58.04 -4.36
CA GLU A 16 17.34 59.24 -5.03
C GLU A 16 18.67 59.01 -5.74
N ASP A 17 18.86 59.81 -6.79
CA ASP A 17 20.08 60.29 -7.42
C ASP A 17 21.45 59.81 -6.92
N LYS A 18 22.30 59.46 -7.90
CA LYS A 18 23.75 59.55 -7.76
C LYS A 18 24.35 60.35 -8.93
N ARG A 19 25.29 61.25 -8.59
CA ARG A 19 25.75 62.40 -9.38
C ARG A 19 26.99 62.13 -10.25
N LEU A 20 27.00 62.77 -11.44
CA LEU A 20 28.14 63.46 -12.12
C LEU A 20 29.40 62.65 -12.51
N PRO A 21 30.29 63.18 -13.37
CA PRO A 21 30.28 64.48 -14.10
C PRO A 21 30.14 64.27 -15.64
N GLU A 22 30.38 65.17 -16.61
CA GLU A 22 30.98 66.53 -16.69
C GLU A 22 30.08 67.51 -17.51
N THR A 23 30.68 68.40 -18.31
CA THR A 23 30.17 69.45 -19.23
C THR A 23 31.43 69.94 -20.03
N PRO A 24 31.41 70.89 -21.00
CA PRO A 24 30.31 71.58 -21.69
C PRO A 24 30.42 71.69 -23.23
N GLY A 25 29.37 72.21 -23.88
CA GLY A 25 29.40 72.61 -25.30
C GLY A 25 28.13 73.34 -25.76
N ASN A 26 28.15 74.68 -25.75
CA ASN A 26 27.15 75.64 -26.27
C ASN A 26 27.97 76.84 -26.84
N PRO A 27 27.48 77.80 -27.67
CA PRO A 27 26.08 78.24 -27.85
C PRO A 27 25.63 78.63 -29.29
N GLY A 28 24.40 79.15 -29.42
CA GLY A 28 23.98 79.90 -30.61
C GLY A 28 22.53 80.44 -30.60
N HIS A 29 22.35 81.71 -30.17
CA HIS A 29 21.28 82.71 -30.47
C HIS A 29 19.77 82.30 -30.38
N ALA A 30 18.89 83.05 -29.68
CA ALA A 30 18.34 84.40 -29.96
C ALA A 30 17.50 84.44 -31.27
N ASP A 31 16.29 85.03 -31.38
CA ASP A 31 15.67 86.12 -30.59
C ASP A 31 14.10 86.18 -30.68
N GLU A 32 13.50 87.09 -29.88
CA GLU A 32 12.19 87.79 -30.03
C GLU A 32 10.83 87.10 -30.43
N LYS A 33 9.92 86.97 -29.43
CA LYS A 33 8.69 87.80 -29.22
C LYS A 33 7.59 87.92 -30.32
N LEU A 34 6.41 87.30 -30.10
CA LEU A 34 5.09 88.01 -30.09
C LEU A 34 3.89 87.20 -29.49
N LYS A 35 3.01 87.93 -28.79
CA LYS A 35 1.61 87.68 -28.35
C LYS A 35 1.00 86.27 -28.22
N SER A 36 0.43 86.07 -27.03
CA SER A 36 -0.46 85.00 -26.57
C SER A 36 -1.85 84.91 -27.23
N SER A 37 -2.34 83.68 -27.37
CA SER A 37 -3.76 83.33 -27.12
C SER A 37 -3.84 81.92 -26.51
N PRO A 38 -4.54 81.72 -25.37
CA PRO A 38 -4.48 80.44 -24.65
C PRO A 38 -5.43 79.39 -25.23
N ARG A 39 -4.89 78.37 -25.91
CA ARG A 39 -5.62 77.12 -26.18
C ARG A 39 -5.49 76.16 -24.99
N GLN A 40 -6.62 75.88 -24.34
CA GLN A 40 -6.70 74.94 -23.20
C GLN A 40 -6.26 73.50 -23.55
N PRO A 41 -5.75 72.72 -22.58
CA PRO A 41 -5.09 71.44 -22.84
C PRO A 41 -6.07 70.29 -23.07
N ARG A 42 -6.28 69.90 -24.35
CA ARG A 42 -7.08 68.71 -24.72
C ARG A 42 -6.42 67.34 -24.38
N LEU A 43 -5.22 67.32 -23.81
CA LEU A 43 -4.45 66.11 -23.53
C LEU A 43 -4.84 65.37 -22.22
N SER A 44 -5.59 66.01 -21.32
CA SER A 44 -6.09 65.37 -20.09
C SER A 44 -7.16 64.30 -20.40
N ARG A 45 -8.21 64.69 -21.14
CA ARG A 45 -9.41 63.87 -21.34
C ARG A 45 -9.16 62.57 -22.11
N CYS A 46 -8.19 62.55 -23.03
CA CYS A 46 -7.82 61.33 -23.76
C CYS A 46 -7.19 60.26 -22.85
N ARG A 47 -6.28 60.65 -21.95
CA ARG A 47 -5.66 59.72 -20.98
C ARG A 47 -6.70 59.13 -20.03
N THR A 48 -7.65 59.96 -19.57
CA THR A 48 -8.78 59.51 -18.75
C THR A 48 -9.66 58.48 -19.47
N VAL A 49 -9.98 58.70 -20.75
CA VAL A 49 -10.76 57.74 -21.57
C VAL A 49 -10.01 56.42 -21.76
N VAL A 50 -8.71 56.45 -22.05
CA VAL A 50 -7.90 55.23 -22.19
C VAL A 50 -7.83 54.44 -20.88
N PHE A 51 -7.69 55.12 -19.73
CA PHE A 51 -7.72 54.49 -18.42
C PHE A 51 -9.06 53.78 -18.13
N PHE A 52 -10.18 54.47 -18.32
CA PHE A 52 -11.50 53.86 -18.11
C PHE A 52 -11.80 52.74 -19.11
N LEU A 53 -11.33 52.83 -20.35
CA LEU A 53 -11.48 51.77 -21.34
C LEU A 53 -10.65 50.53 -20.95
N SER A 54 -9.42 50.71 -20.47
CA SER A 54 -8.60 49.61 -19.93
C SER A 54 -9.24 48.96 -18.70
N LEU A 55 -9.82 49.76 -17.80
CA LEU A 55 -10.50 49.27 -16.60
C LEU A 55 -11.79 48.52 -16.97
N PHE A 56 -12.57 49.04 -17.92
CA PHE A 56 -13.75 48.37 -18.47
C PHE A 56 -13.40 47.04 -19.13
N VAL A 57 -12.34 46.98 -19.95
CA VAL A 57 -11.87 45.72 -20.55
C VAL A 57 -11.43 44.73 -19.47
N CYS A 58 -10.72 45.18 -18.43
CA CYS A 58 -10.34 44.30 -17.32
C CYS A 58 -11.55 43.73 -16.57
N LEU A 59 -12.54 44.57 -16.23
CA LEU A 59 -13.77 44.13 -15.58
C LEU A 59 -14.61 43.22 -16.49
N PHE A 60 -14.66 43.52 -17.79
CA PHE A 60 -15.35 42.68 -18.77
C PHE A 60 -14.68 41.31 -18.89
N VAL A 61 -13.35 41.22 -18.92
CA VAL A 61 -12.65 39.93 -18.90
C VAL A 61 -12.94 39.15 -17.61
N VAL A 62 -12.91 39.78 -16.43
CA VAL A 62 -13.29 39.13 -15.17
C VAL A 62 -14.75 38.64 -15.21
N PHE A 63 -15.67 39.46 -15.75
CA PHE A 63 -17.08 39.10 -15.91
C PHE A 63 -17.27 37.92 -16.88
N VAL A 64 -16.61 37.95 -18.04
CA VAL A 64 -16.59 36.83 -19.01
C VAL A 64 -16.05 35.55 -18.36
N VAL A 65 -14.95 35.62 -17.61
CA VAL A 65 -14.38 34.47 -16.89
C VAL A 65 -15.30 33.98 -15.76
N SER A 66 -16.12 34.85 -15.17
CA SER A 66 -17.04 34.49 -14.08
C SER A 66 -18.40 33.96 -14.55
N PHE A 67 -18.87 34.38 -15.73
CA PHE A 67 -20.23 34.10 -16.22
C PHE A 67 -20.30 33.36 -17.57
N ILE A 68 -19.28 33.45 -18.44
CA ILE A 68 -19.24 32.77 -19.75
C ILE A 68 -18.37 31.51 -19.72
N ILE A 69 -17.43 31.40 -18.79
CA ILE A 69 -16.93 30.09 -18.34
C ILE A 69 -17.88 29.65 -17.22
N PRO A 70 -18.92 28.84 -17.49
CA PRO A 70 -19.62 28.21 -16.40
C PRO A 70 -18.59 27.42 -15.58
N CYS A 71 -18.54 27.64 -14.27
CA CYS A 71 -18.09 26.56 -13.41
C CYS A 71 -18.96 25.36 -13.80
N PRO A 72 -18.39 24.25 -14.31
CA PRO A 72 -19.22 23.09 -14.62
C PRO A 72 -20.00 22.75 -13.35
N GLU A 73 -21.30 22.48 -13.49
CA GLU A 73 -22.13 22.05 -12.36
C GLU A 73 -21.53 20.76 -11.82
N ARG A 74 -20.66 20.89 -10.83
CA ARG A 74 -20.00 19.73 -10.22
C ARG A 74 -21.07 19.01 -9.42
N PRO A 75 -21.25 17.70 -9.61
CA PRO A 75 -22.14 16.94 -8.74
C PRO A 75 -21.72 17.22 -7.30
N VAL A 76 -22.68 17.61 -6.46
CA VAL A 76 -22.40 17.88 -5.05
C VAL A 76 -22.04 16.55 -4.41
N SER A 77 -20.74 16.30 -4.26
CA SER A 77 -20.19 15.07 -3.68
C SER A 77 -20.77 14.88 -2.28
N GLN A 78 -21.69 13.92 -2.15
CA GLN A 78 -22.40 13.64 -0.92
C GLN A 78 -21.37 13.22 0.13
N GLY A 79 -21.42 13.84 1.32
CA GLY A 79 -20.50 13.51 2.41
C GLY A 79 -20.68 12.09 2.94
N MET A 80 -21.88 11.52 2.80
CA MET A 80 -22.23 10.17 3.23
C MET A 80 -23.13 9.50 2.19
N TRP A 81 -22.79 8.26 1.80
CA TRP A 81 -23.69 7.37 1.05
C TRP A 81 -23.44 5.91 1.43
N ARG A 82 -24.45 5.05 1.20
CA ARG A 82 -24.39 3.59 1.40
C ARG A 82 -25.19 2.88 0.31
N ILE A 83 -24.65 1.76 -0.17
CA ILE A 83 -25.29 0.84 -1.12
C ILE A 83 -25.32 -0.53 -0.43
N ASP A 84 -26.45 -1.23 -0.51
CA ASP A 84 -26.65 -2.56 0.08
C ASP A 84 -27.08 -3.57 -1.00
N TYR A 85 -26.35 -4.68 -1.10
CA TYR A 85 -26.63 -5.82 -1.97
C TYR A 85 -27.14 -6.98 -1.11
N SER A 86 -28.37 -7.43 -1.36
CA SER A 86 -29.00 -8.54 -0.64
C SER A 86 -28.66 -9.89 -1.24
N ALA A 87 -28.66 -10.94 -0.40
CA ALA A 87 -28.30 -12.32 -0.75
C ALA A 87 -26.93 -12.46 -1.43
N ALA A 88 -26.01 -11.55 -1.13
CA ALA A 88 -24.69 -11.46 -1.73
C ALA A 88 -23.59 -12.00 -0.79
N VAL A 89 -22.45 -12.34 -1.39
CA VAL A 89 -21.18 -12.66 -0.71
C VAL A 89 -20.17 -11.59 -1.08
N THR A 90 -19.25 -11.26 -0.19
CA THR A 90 -18.21 -10.24 -0.41
C THR A 90 -16.82 -10.88 -0.51
N TYR A 91 -15.92 -10.25 -1.26
CA TYR A 91 -14.51 -10.63 -1.35
C TYR A 91 -13.63 -9.45 -0.90
N ASP A 92 -12.43 -9.72 -0.38
CA ASP A 92 -11.47 -8.67 -0.02
C ASP A 92 -10.80 -8.05 -1.26
N PHE A 93 -11.59 -7.29 -2.01
CA PHE A 93 -11.13 -6.39 -3.05
C PHE A 93 -11.89 -5.06 -2.97
N LEU A 94 -11.14 -4.00 -2.76
CA LEU A 94 -11.59 -2.62 -2.78
C LEU A 94 -10.52 -1.79 -3.49
N ALA A 95 -10.92 -0.94 -4.41
CA ALA A 95 -10.05 0.01 -5.10
C ALA A 95 -10.79 1.33 -5.35
N THR A 96 -10.03 2.39 -5.64
CA THR A 96 -10.57 3.70 -5.98
C THR A 96 -9.85 4.27 -7.19
N GLU A 97 -10.60 4.87 -8.12
CA GLU A 97 -10.08 5.54 -9.32
C GLU A 97 -11.16 6.47 -9.92
N ASP A 98 -10.78 7.52 -10.66
CA ASP A 98 -11.73 8.43 -11.34
C ASP A 98 -12.31 7.76 -12.61
N ILE A 99 -13.42 7.02 -12.46
CA ILE A 99 -14.00 6.16 -13.51
C ILE A 99 -14.87 6.98 -14.47
N ASN A 100 -15.72 7.87 -13.96
CA ASN A 100 -16.57 8.71 -14.81
C ASN A 100 -15.85 9.97 -15.37
N ARG A 101 -14.60 10.24 -14.94
CA ARG A 101 -13.76 11.40 -15.29
C ARG A 101 -14.29 12.75 -14.80
N ASP A 102 -15.06 12.76 -13.70
CA ASP A 102 -15.55 13.97 -13.04
C ASP A 102 -14.54 14.60 -12.05
N ARG A 103 -13.38 13.95 -11.85
CA ARG A 103 -12.29 14.29 -10.91
C ARG A 103 -12.57 13.96 -9.45
N ILE A 104 -13.61 13.17 -9.19
CA ILE A 104 -13.89 12.53 -7.92
C ILE A 104 -13.48 11.06 -8.06
N GLN A 105 -12.74 10.52 -7.09
CA GLN A 105 -12.44 9.08 -7.09
C GLN A 105 -13.74 8.28 -6.93
N ASP A 106 -14.00 7.34 -7.82
CA ASP A 106 -15.07 6.36 -7.73
C ASP A 106 -14.58 5.09 -7.01
N VAL A 107 -15.49 4.20 -6.62
CA VAL A 107 -15.18 2.98 -5.85
C VAL A 107 -15.42 1.73 -6.68
N LEU A 108 -14.45 0.83 -6.71
CA LEU A 108 -14.51 -0.46 -7.39
C LEU A 108 -14.39 -1.60 -6.36
N PHE A 109 -15.27 -2.60 -6.42
CA PHE A 109 -15.28 -3.74 -5.50
C PHE A 109 -15.83 -5.02 -6.14
N LEU A 110 -15.68 -6.15 -5.45
CA LEU A 110 -16.23 -7.45 -5.84
C LEU A 110 -17.34 -7.93 -4.91
N TYR A 111 -18.33 -8.59 -5.49
CA TYR A 111 -19.33 -9.37 -4.75
C TYR A 111 -19.79 -10.58 -5.56
N LYS A 112 -20.30 -11.63 -4.91
CA LYS A 112 -20.99 -12.76 -5.56
C LYS A 112 -22.50 -12.57 -5.40
N ASN A 113 -23.28 -12.82 -6.44
CA ASN A 113 -24.74 -12.86 -6.35
C ASN A 113 -25.34 -13.80 -7.40
N ALA A 114 -26.61 -14.17 -7.23
CA ALA A 114 -27.37 -14.92 -8.21
C ALA A 114 -27.78 -14.06 -9.41
N ASN A 115 -28.14 -12.80 -9.15
CA ASN A 115 -28.48 -11.76 -10.12
C ASN A 115 -27.63 -10.50 -9.86
N GLY A 116 -27.28 -9.75 -10.91
CA GLY A 116 -26.74 -8.39 -10.77
C GLY A 116 -27.78 -7.40 -10.23
N SER A 117 -27.44 -6.11 -10.10
CA SER A 117 -28.45 -5.12 -9.74
C SER A 117 -29.52 -4.97 -10.82
N ASN A 118 -30.72 -4.57 -10.42
CA ASN A 118 -31.87 -4.35 -11.31
C ASN A 118 -31.63 -3.31 -12.43
N ASN A 119 -30.52 -2.56 -12.38
CA ASN A 119 -30.25 -1.47 -13.30
C ASN A 119 -29.57 -1.93 -14.62
N PHE A 120 -28.83 -3.04 -14.61
CA PHE A 120 -28.00 -3.45 -15.75
C PHE A 120 -28.51 -4.71 -16.48
N ASN A 121 -29.46 -5.46 -15.92
CA ASN A 121 -30.05 -6.68 -16.52
C ASN A 121 -29.04 -7.76 -16.98
N LEU A 122 -27.80 -7.73 -16.49
CA LEU A 122 -26.76 -8.70 -16.80
C LEU A 122 -26.85 -9.91 -15.87
N SER A 123 -26.92 -11.11 -16.45
CA SER A 123 -26.95 -12.38 -15.75
C SER A 123 -25.60 -13.12 -15.86
N CYS A 124 -25.33 -14.00 -14.91
CA CYS A 124 -24.17 -14.90 -14.98
C CYS A 124 -24.14 -15.71 -16.28
N THR A 125 -25.31 -16.11 -16.79
CA THR A 125 -25.46 -16.92 -17.99
C THR A 125 -25.13 -16.21 -19.29
N ASP A 126 -25.21 -14.86 -19.34
CA ASP A 126 -24.89 -14.09 -20.55
C ASP A 126 -23.38 -14.14 -20.85
N GLU A 127 -22.55 -14.18 -19.81
CA GLU A 127 -21.09 -14.35 -19.88
C GLU A 127 -20.67 -15.85 -19.74
N GLY A 128 -21.64 -16.78 -19.75
CA GLY A 128 -21.38 -18.23 -19.71
C GLY A 128 -21.06 -18.84 -18.34
N PHE A 129 -21.24 -18.10 -17.24
CA PHE A 129 -21.06 -18.61 -15.87
C PHE A 129 -22.35 -19.24 -15.31
N SER A 130 -22.21 -20.19 -14.38
CA SER A 130 -23.36 -20.68 -13.61
C SER A 130 -23.68 -19.73 -12.45
N SER A 131 -24.96 -19.51 -12.17
CA SER A 131 -25.42 -18.65 -11.08
C SER A 131 -25.40 -19.42 -9.73
N PRO A 132 -24.90 -18.84 -8.62
CA PRO A 132 -24.36 -17.47 -8.49
C PRO A 132 -22.89 -17.33 -8.95
N CYS A 133 -22.57 -16.17 -9.50
CA CYS A 133 -21.24 -15.82 -10.01
C CYS A 133 -20.70 -14.53 -9.35
N THR A 134 -19.41 -14.25 -9.53
CA THR A 134 -18.73 -13.05 -9.05
C THR A 134 -18.92 -11.91 -10.04
N PHE A 135 -19.42 -10.79 -9.52
CA PHE A 135 -19.57 -9.50 -10.19
C PHE A 135 -18.47 -8.52 -9.76
N VAL A 136 -18.09 -7.67 -10.70
CA VAL A 136 -17.35 -6.42 -10.45
C VAL A 136 -18.34 -5.27 -10.55
N ALA A 137 -18.30 -4.33 -9.62
CA ALA A 137 -19.10 -3.11 -9.69
C ALA A 137 -18.24 -1.87 -9.47
N ALA A 138 -18.47 -0.87 -10.32
CA ALA A 138 -18.01 0.49 -10.15
C ALA A 138 -19.17 1.37 -9.68
N VAL A 139 -18.97 2.13 -8.60
CA VAL A 139 -19.99 3.01 -8.02
C VAL A 139 -19.42 4.41 -7.81
N SER A 140 -20.21 5.43 -8.13
CA SER A 140 -19.71 6.80 -8.13
C SER A 140 -19.35 7.29 -6.74
N GLY A 141 -18.16 7.86 -6.59
CA GLY A 141 -17.70 8.45 -5.34
C GLY A 141 -18.54 9.64 -4.90
N ALA A 142 -19.16 10.35 -5.85
CA ALA A 142 -20.00 11.52 -5.59
C ALA A 142 -21.34 11.15 -4.93
N SER A 143 -21.97 10.04 -5.33
CA SER A 143 -23.39 9.77 -5.06
C SER A 143 -23.70 8.35 -4.58
N GLY A 144 -22.77 7.40 -4.72
CA GLY A 144 -23.06 5.96 -4.59
C GLY A 144 -23.92 5.40 -5.74
N SER A 145 -24.11 6.13 -6.85
CA SER A 145 -24.82 5.57 -8.02
C SER A 145 -23.92 4.60 -8.76
N VAL A 146 -24.43 3.39 -9.04
CA VAL A 146 -23.73 2.38 -9.84
C VAL A 146 -23.43 2.93 -11.24
N LEU A 147 -22.16 2.90 -11.64
CA LEU A 147 -21.66 3.35 -12.94
C LEU A 147 -21.74 2.21 -13.97
N TRP A 148 -21.25 1.03 -13.59
CA TRP A 148 -21.34 -0.21 -14.37
C TRP A 148 -21.18 -1.43 -13.44
N GLU A 149 -21.74 -2.57 -13.85
CA GLU A 149 -21.52 -3.88 -13.21
C GLU A 149 -21.33 -4.95 -14.27
N ARG A 150 -20.48 -5.96 -14.00
CA ARG A 150 -20.26 -7.11 -14.91
C ARG A 150 -20.07 -8.42 -14.16
N PRO A 151 -20.65 -9.55 -14.63
CA PRO A 151 -20.14 -10.87 -14.29
C PRO A 151 -18.69 -11.02 -14.79
N ALA A 152 -17.78 -11.55 -13.97
CA ALA A 152 -16.36 -11.68 -14.35
C ALA A 152 -15.69 -12.99 -13.94
N ALA A 153 -16.30 -13.77 -13.02
CA ALA A 153 -15.77 -15.05 -12.59
C ALA A 153 -16.86 -15.97 -12.04
N GLN A 154 -16.62 -17.29 -12.10
CA GLN A 154 -17.52 -18.27 -11.48
C GLN A 154 -17.50 -18.18 -9.94
N ASP A 155 -16.32 -17.98 -9.36
CA ASP A 155 -16.12 -17.68 -7.94
C ASP A 155 -14.79 -16.93 -7.74
N GLY A 156 -14.69 -16.09 -6.71
CA GLY A 156 -13.45 -15.62 -6.09
C GLY A 156 -12.35 -15.17 -7.05
N ALA A 157 -12.35 -13.89 -7.44
CA ALA A 157 -11.37 -13.34 -8.37
C ALA A 157 -10.21 -12.61 -7.68
N LEU A 158 -8.97 -12.89 -8.12
CA LEU A 158 -7.84 -11.96 -7.94
C LEU A 158 -8.00 -10.82 -8.96
N VAL A 159 -7.84 -9.57 -8.52
CA VAL A 159 -8.04 -8.40 -9.39
C VAL A 159 -6.79 -7.53 -9.43
N ARG A 160 -6.40 -7.12 -10.62
CA ARG A 160 -5.38 -6.09 -10.84
C ARG A 160 -5.89 -5.07 -11.84
N CYS A 161 -6.16 -3.86 -11.35
CA CYS A 161 -6.48 -2.71 -12.20
C CYS A 161 -5.20 -1.94 -12.54
N SER A 162 -5.13 -1.49 -13.78
CA SER A 162 -4.03 -0.70 -14.33
C SER A 162 -4.58 0.60 -14.92
N VAL A 163 -3.98 1.71 -14.52
CA VAL A 163 -4.38 3.06 -14.89
C VAL A 163 -3.23 3.68 -15.69
N PRO A 164 -3.48 4.25 -16.88
CA PRO A 164 -2.40 4.77 -17.71
C PRO A 164 -1.71 5.96 -17.03
N GLN A 165 -0.43 5.78 -16.67
CA GLN A 165 0.42 6.89 -16.27
C GLN A 165 0.64 7.86 -17.45
N THR A 166 0.87 9.12 -17.12
CA THR A 166 0.69 10.27 -18.00
C THR A 166 1.56 10.28 -19.26
N GLN A 167 0.92 10.55 -20.40
CA GLN A 167 1.49 10.94 -21.70
C GLN A 167 2.60 10.05 -22.30
N GLY A 168 2.22 9.15 -23.20
CA GLY A 168 3.15 8.67 -24.23
C GLY A 168 2.70 7.46 -25.04
N SER A 169 2.05 6.48 -24.41
CA SER A 169 1.62 5.24 -25.07
C SER A 169 0.11 5.03 -24.99
N ARG A 170 -0.39 4.20 -25.92
CA ARG A 170 -1.81 3.87 -26.11
C ARG A 170 -2.27 2.78 -25.13
N MET A 171 -2.01 3.01 -23.84
CA MET A 171 -2.32 2.05 -22.78
C MET A 171 -3.81 2.09 -22.43
N SER A 172 -4.50 1.01 -22.73
CA SER A 172 -5.89 0.78 -22.30
C SER A 172 -5.93 0.63 -20.77
N SER A 173 -6.85 1.36 -20.14
CA SER A 173 -7.17 1.26 -18.72
C SER A 173 -7.96 -0.03 -18.45
N ALA A 174 -7.26 -1.11 -18.11
CA ALA A 174 -7.86 -2.43 -17.92
C ALA A 174 -7.81 -2.88 -16.45
N CYS A 175 -8.91 -3.45 -15.97
CA CYS A 175 -8.96 -4.31 -14.80
C CYS A 175 -8.95 -5.76 -15.24
N ILE A 176 -7.92 -6.50 -14.83
CA ILE A 176 -7.80 -7.92 -15.12
C ILE A 176 -8.22 -8.72 -13.89
N LEU A 177 -9.10 -9.69 -14.11
CA LEU A 177 -9.66 -10.57 -13.10
C LEU A 177 -9.29 -12.02 -13.41
N VAL A 178 -8.86 -12.74 -12.36
CA VAL A 178 -8.53 -14.16 -12.43
C VAL A 178 -9.40 -14.91 -11.43
N GLY A 179 -10.49 -15.49 -11.93
CA GLY A 179 -11.50 -16.23 -11.19
C GLY A 179 -11.17 -17.71 -11.00
N ARG A 180 -11.85 -18.36 -10.05
CA ARG A 180 -11.79 -19.80 -9.79
C ARG A 180 -13.00 -20.52 -10.42
N PRO A 181 -12.81 -21.65 -11.14
CA PRO A 181 -11.54 -22.16 -11.65
C PRO A 181 -10.96 -21.24 -12.74
N SER A 182 -9.62 -21.19 -12.82
CA SER A 182 -8.75 -20.23 -13.53
C SER A 182 -9.29 -19.63 -14.83
N SER A 183 -10.22 -18.69 -14.68
CA SER A 183 -10.88 -17.94 -15.75
C SER A 183 -10.31 -16.54 -15.76
N PHE A 184 -9.93 -16.03 -16.93
CA PHE A 184 -9.31 -14.71 -17.03
C PHE A 184 -10.22 -13.79 -17.84
N VAL A 185 -10.52 -12.63 -17.29
CA VAL A 185 -11.32 -11.59 -17.95
C VAL A 185 -10.62 -10.26 -17.77
N ALA A 186 -10.42 -9.52 -18.85
CA ALA A 186 -10.09 -8.10 -18.78
C ALA A 186 -11.33 -7.27 -19.08
N VAL A 187 -11.66 -6.34 -18.18
CA VAL A 187 -12.71 -5.34 -18.38
C VAL A 187 -12.08 -3.96 -18.51
N ASP A 188 -12.63 -3.13 -19.39
CA ASP A 188 -12.29 -1.71 -19.47
C ASP A 188 -12.76 -1.01 -18.19
N LEU A 189 -11.86 -0.31 -17.51
CA LEU A 189 -12.13 0.32 -16.22
C LEU A 189 -13.20 1.42 -16.29
N PHE A 190 -13.32 2.11 -17.43
CA PHE A 190 -14.21 3.27 -17.56
C PHE A 190 -15.64 2.88 -17.97
N THR A 191 -15.78 1.84 -18.80
CA THR A 191 -17.06 1.41 -19.38
C THR A 191 -17.59 0.12 -18.78
N GLY A 192 -16.73 -0.70 -18.18
CA GLY A 192 -17.06 -2.07 -17.81
C GLY A 192 -17.30 -2.98 -19.01
N GLU A 193 -16.84 -2.66 -20.23
CA GLU A 193 -16.92 -3.61 -21.35
C GLU A 193 -15.83 -4.69 -21.26
N THR A 194 -16.16 -5.93 -21.61
CA THR A 194 -15.19 -7.02 -21.68
C THR A 194 -14.24 -6.82 -22.86
N LEU A 195 -12.96 -6.54 -22.58
CA LEU A 195 -11.91 -6.36 -23.59
C LEU A 195 -11.49 -7.71 -24.20
N TRP A 196 -11.31 -8.71 -23.33
CA TRP A 196 -11.07 -10.09 -23.71
C TRP A 196 -11.44 -11.01 -22.55
N SER A 197 -11.79 -12.25 -22.88
CA SER A 197 -11.98 -13.33 -21.92
C SER A 197 -11.29 -14.60 -22.41
N GLN A 198 -10.73 -15.36 -21.48
CA GLN A 198 -10.18 -16.69 -21.74
C GLN A 198 -10.99 -17.72 -20.95
N PRO A 199 -11.46 -18.81 -21.60
CA PRO A 199 -12.16 -19.87 -20.90
C PRO A 199 -11.23 -20.54 -19.88
N PRO A 200 -11.75 -21.31 -18.91
CA PRO A 200 -10.94 -22.06 -17.96
C PRO A 200 -10.03 -23.06 -18.69
N GLY A 201 -8.79 -22.66 -18.94
CA GLY A 201 -7.80 -23.40 -19.73
C GLY A 201 -6.75 -24.14 -18.91
N PHE A 202 -6.87 -24.08 -17.58
CA PHE A 202 -5.91 -24.70 -16.65
C PHE A 202 -6.17 -26.18 -16.42
N ASP A 203 -5.08 -26.90 -16.18
CA ASP A 203 -5.13 -28.27 -15.69
C ASP A 203 -5.84 -28.33 -14.34
N ARG A 204 -6.65 -29.36 -14.13
CA ARG A 204 -7.75 -29.39 -13.13
C ARG A 204 -7.26 -29.53 -11.68
N ASN A 205 -5.95 -29.49 -11.47
CA ASN A 205 -5.26 -29.78 -10.22
C ASN A 205 -4.72 -28.53 -9.50
N THR A 206 -4.72 -27.35 -10.13
CA THR A 206 -4.29 -26.11 -9.47
C THR A 206 -5.35 -25.65 -8.46
N SER A 207 -5.18 -26.03 -7.20
CA SER A 207 -6.19 -25.82 -6.15
C SER A 207 -6.19 -24.42 -5.54
N ASP A 208 -5.08 -23.68 -5.58
CA ASP A 208 -5.00 -22.30 -5.08
C ASP A 208 -4.25 -21.35 -6.03
N LEU A 209 -4.98 -20.32 -6.51
CA LEU A 209 -4.41 -19.12 -7.11
C LEU A 209 -3.78 -18.28 -5.98
N SER A 210 -2.53 -17.84 -6.15
CA SER A 210 -1.75 -17.39 -5.00
C SER A 210 -1.08 -16.02 -5.12
N SER A 211 -0.80 -15.56 -6.33
CA SER A 211 -0.41 -14.17 -6.58
C SER A 211 -0.59 -13.79 -8.05
N LEU A 212 -1.01 -12.56 -8.31
CA LEU A 212 -1.08 -11.94 -9.64
C LEU A 212 -0.21 -10.69 -9.64
N LEU A 213 0.82 -10.67 -10.47
CA LEU A 213 1.75 -9.53 -10.61
C LEU A 213 1.64 -8.96 -12.03
N GLN A 214 1.61 -7.63 -12.11
CA GLN A 214 1.78 -6.92 -13.38
C GLN A 214 3.27 -6.81 -13.68
N LEU A 215 3.66 -7.14 -14.91
CA LEU A 215 5.01 -7.09 -15.45
C LEU A 215 5.16 -5.92 -16.44
N PRO A 216 6.39 -5.52 -16.81
CA PRO A 216 6.60 -4.78 -18.05
C PRO A 216 6.09 -5.61 -19.26
N ASP A 217 5.88 -4.93 -20.38
CA ASP A 217 5.72 -5.55 -21.70
C ASP A 217 6.91 -6.51 -21.97
N VAL A 218 6.63 -7.81 -22.09
CA VAL A 218 7.64 -8.86 -22.34
C VAL A 218 7.56 -9.45 -23.74
N ASP A 219 6.39 -9.46 -24.38
CA ASP A 219 6.20 -9.95 -25.76
C ASP A 219 6.30 -8.85 -26.86
N ALA A 220 6.44 -7.59 -26.44
CA ALA A 220 6.53 -6.38 -27.26
C ALA A 220 5.23 -5.98 -27.98
N ASP A 221 4.05 -6.34 -27.42
CA ASP A 221 2.74 -5.93 -27.94
C ASP A 221 2.34 -4.47 -27.60
N GLY A 222 3.05 -3.82 -26.68
CA GLY A 222 2.83 -2.44 -26.23
C GLY A 222 1.98 -2.30 -24.96
N ALA A 223 1.48 -3.39 -24.39
CA ALA A 223 0.78 -3.45 -23.11
C ALA A 223 1.65 -4.08 -22.01
N PRO A 224 1.43 -3.73 -20.72
CA PRO A 224 2.08 -4.42 -19.61
C PRO A 224 1.52 -5.83 -19.42
N ASP A 225 2.41 -6.82 -19.31
CA ASP A 225 2.03 -8.23 -19.19
C ASP A 225 1.76 -8.68 -17.75
N LEU A 226 1.46 -9.96 -17.57
CA LEU A 226 1.03 -10.54 -16.30
C LEU A 226 1.82 -11.80 -15.95
N LEU A 227 2.07 -11.96 -14.66
CA LEU A 227 2.54 -13.20 -14.06
C LEU A 227 1.50 -13.71 -13.08
N LEU A 228 0.96 -14.90 -13.36
CA LEU A 228 0.21 -15.67 -12.37
C LEU A 228 1.14 -16.68 -11.68
N LEU A 229 1.12 -16.66 -10.34
CA LEU A 229 1.71 -17.71 -9.51
C LEU A 229 0.59 -18.58 -8.92
N ALA A 230 0.65 -19.87 -9.23
CA ALA A 230 -0.27 -20.89 -8.70
C ALA A 230 0.52 -21.91 -7.86
N GLN A 231 -0.06 -22.33 -6.74
CA GLN A 231 0.48 -23.42 -5.93
C GLN A 231 -0.06 -24.75 -6.48
N GLU A 232 0.83 -25.65 -6.88
CA GLU A 232 0.47 -27.02 -7.26
C GLU A 232 1.28 -28.00 -6.39
N ASP A 233 0.58 -28.77 -5.56
CA ASP A 233 1.18 -29.59 -4.49
C ASP A 233 2.22 -28.81 -3.66
N LYS A 234 3.51 -29.12 -3.86
CA LYS A 234 4.66 -28.54 -3.15
C LYS A 234 5.46 -27.53 -3.99
N GLU A 235 5.08 -27.30 -5.24
CA GLU A 235 5.83 -26.51 -6.20
C GLU A 235 5.04 -25.27 -6.63
N VAL A 236 5.76 -24.16 -6.84
CA VAL A 236 5.18 -22.92 -7.37
C VAL A 236 5.29 -22.95 -8.89
N SER A 237 4.14 -22.93 -9.54
CA SER A 237 4.04 -22.83 -11.00
C SER A 237 3.86 -21.37 -11.40
N SER A 238 4.62 -20.95 -12.41
CA SER A 238 4.61 -19.58 -12.93
C SER A 238 4.13 -19.56 -14.38
N TYR A 239 3.16 -18.70 -14.67
CA TYR A 239 2.53 -18.57 -15.99
C TYR A 239 2.54 -17.11 -16.42
N LEU A 240 3.09 -16.84 -17.61
CA LEU A 240 3.11 -15.51 -18.22
C LEU A 240 1.89 -15.35 -19.14
N TYR A 241 1.22 -14.19 -19.09
CA TYR A 241 0.08 -13.87 -19.95
C TYR A 241 0.24 -12.48 -20.57
N SER A 242 -0.09 -12.36 -21.86
CA SER A 242 -0.16 -11.07 -22.56
C SER A 242 -1.27 -10.22 -21.94
N GLY A 243 -0.94 -8.98 -21.54
CA GLY A 243 -1.92 -8.05 -20.98
C GLY A 243 -2.98 -7.61 -22.00
N SER A 244 -2.62 -7.55 -23.29
CA SER A 244 -3.52 -7.10 -24.35
C SER A 244 -4.48 -8.17 -24.86
N THR A 245 -4.14 -9.46 -24.75
CA THR A 245 -4.93 -10.58 -25.31
C THR A 245 -5.35 -11.65 -24.31
N GLY A 246 -4.75 -11.68 -23.11
CA GLY A 246 -4.92 -12.75 -22.12
C GLY A 246 -4.31 -14.09 -22.53
N ARG A 247 -3.58 -14.17 -23.65
CA ARG A 247 -2.98 -15.44 -24.11
C ARG A 247 -1.69 -15.75 -23.35
N GLN A 248 -1.45 -17.02 -23.09
CA GLN A 248 -0.23 -17.46 -22.41
C GLN A 248 1.01 -17.20 -23.28
N ILE A 249 2.03 -16.56 -22.71
CA ILE A 249 3.33 -16.30 -23.34
C ILE A 249 4.27 -17.45 -22.99
N GLY A 250 4.59 -18.28 -23.99
CA GLY A 250 5.50 -19.42 -23.82
C GLY A 250 4.96 -20.52 -22.91
N HIS A 251 5.87 -21.33 -22.37
CA HIS A 251 5.57 -22.50 -21.54
C HIS A 251 5.54 -22.18 -20.04
N ARG A 252 4.91 -23.08 -19.26
CA ARG A 252 4.89 -23.05 -17.79
C ARG A 252 6.32 -23.07 -17.24
N GLY A 253 6.65 -22.11 -16.39
CA GLY A 253 7.86 -22.12 -15.56
C GLY A 253 7.60 -22.73 -14.18
N SER A 254 8.66 -23.12 -13.49
CA SER A 254 8.66 -23.42 -12.05
C SER A 254 9.44 -22.33 -11.31
N LEU A 255 9.00 -22.00 -10.09
CA LEU A 255 9.69 -21.14 -9.13
C LEU A 255 10.27 -21.91 -7.93
N GLY A 256 10.14 -23.24 -7.92
CA GLY A 256 10.62 -24.13 -6.86
C GLY A 256 9.70 -24.27 -5.64
N VAL A 257 10.26 -24.74 -4.52
CA VAL A 257 9.53 -25.12 -3.30
C VAL A 257 9.58 -23.99 -2.27
N GLY A 258 8.56 -23.12 -2.28
CA GLY A 258 8.46 -21.94 -1.40
C GLY A 258 7.04 -21.38 -1.37
N GLY A 259 6.70 -20.59 -0.36
CA GLY A 259 5.36 -19.98 -0.27
C GLY A 259 5.25 -18.75 -1.16
N THR A 260 4.15 -18.62 -1.90
CA THR A 260 3.89 -17.56 -2.88
C THR A 260 3.35 -16.25 -2.33
N ALA A 261 2.77 -16.29 -1.12
CA ALA A 261 2.20 -15.13 -0.45
C ALA A 261 3.27 -14.04 -0.23
N GLY A 262 2.98 -12.81 -0.65
CA GLY A 262 3.90 -11.67 -0.51
C GLY A 262 4.95 -11.53 -1.61
N SER A 263 4.74 -12.12 -2.79
CA SER A 263 5.57 -11.88 -3.97
C SER A 263 5.50 -10.42 -4.45
N LEU A 264 6.61 -9.85 -4.92
CA LEU A 264 6.72 -8.44 -5.30
C LEU A 264 7.59 -8.26 -6.55
N LEU A 265 7.15 -7.44 -7.52
CA LEU A 265 8.00 -7.00 -8.63
C LEU A 265 8.89 -5.84 -8.16
N HIS A 266 10.19 -5.97 -8.35
CA HIS A 266 11.20 -4.96 -8.05
C HIS A 266 11.94 -4.50 -9.30
N VAL A 267 12.30 -3.21 -9.34
CA VAL A 267 13.06 -2.60 -10.44
C VAL A 267 14.36 -2.03 -9.90
N THR A 268 15.47 -2.54 -10.42
CA THR A 268 16.83 -2.11 -10.08
C THR A 268 17.15 -0.73 -10.63
N ARG A 269 18.21 -0.07 -10.11
CA ARG A 269 18.72 1.21 -10.65
C ARG A 269 19.19 1.09 -12.11
N ALA A 270 19.48 -0.12 -12.60
CA ALA A 270 19.78 -0.38 -14.02
C ALA A 270 18.52 -0.42 -14.92
N GLY A 271 17.32 -0.48 -14.34
CA GLY A 271 16.04 -0.71 -15.04
C GLY A 271 15.79 -2.18 -15.39
N ALA A 272 16.48 -3.12 -14.72
CA ALA A 272 16.23 -4.55 -14.83
C ALA A 272 15.18 -4.99 -13.79
N HIS A 273 14.31 -5.92 -14.19
CA HIS A 273 13.10 -6.32 -13.45
C HIS A 273 13.30 -7.70 -12.81
N TYR A 274 12.99 -7.81 -11.52
CA TYR A 274 13.12 -9.05 -10.73
C TYR A 274 11.87 -9.27 -9.87
N ILE A 275 11.39 -10.52 -9.80
CA ILE A 275 10.33 -10.91 -8.87
C ILE A 275 10.99 -11.41 -7.59
N LEU A 276 10.59 -10.85 -6.45
CA LEU A 276 11.05 -11.20 -5.11
C LEU A 276 9.98 -12.02 -4.39
N PHE A 277 10.36 -13.11 -3.70
CA PHE A 277 9.41 -14.01 -3.05
C PHE A 277 10.02 -14.78 -1.87
N PRO A 278 9.18 -15.28 -0.92
CA PRO A 278 9.65 -16.16 0.15
C PRO A 278 10.04 -17.54 -0.37
N CYS A 279 11.24 -18.01 -0.02
CA CYS A 279 11.68 -19.38 -0.32
C CYS A 279 12.14 -20.14 0.94
N ARG A 280 11.99 -21.47 0.93
CA ARG A 280 12.51 -22.33 1.99
C ARG A 280 13.92 -22.80 1.63
N THR A 281 14.93 -22.31 2.34
CA THR A 281 16.27 -22.90 2.28
C THR A 281 16.28 -24.23 3.04
N LEU A 282 16.52 -25.35 2.35
CA LEU A 282 16.87 -26.61 2.98
C LEU A 282 18.21 -26.45 3.70
N GLY A 283 18.19 -26.36 5.03
CA GLY A 283 19.39 -26.30 5.84
C GLY A 283 20.15 -27.63 5.78
N LEU A 284 21.29 -27.64 5.09
CA LEU A 284 22.24 -28.76 5.18
C LEU A 284 22.82 -28.80 6.60
N CYS A 285 22.41 -29.77 7.40
CA CYS A 285 23.03 -30.05 8.68
C CYS A 285 24.43 -30.65 8.46
N LEU A 286 25.49 -29.89 8.76
CA LEU A 286 26.79 -30.48 9.10
C LEU A 286 26.61 -31.28 10.39
N GLN A 287 26.58 -32.60 10.27
CA GLN A 287 26.40 -33.50 11.40
C GLN A 287 27.76 -33.98 11.88
N ASP A 288 28.37 -33.23 12.80
CA ASP A 288 29.50 -33.73 13.59
C ASP A 288 29.05 -34.99 14.33
N ARG A 289 29.60 -36.14 13.93
CA ARG A 289 29.36 -37.41 14.63
C ARG A 289 30.16 -37.44 15.92
N PRO A 290 29.54 -37.59 17.09
CA PRO A 290 30.25 -38.05 18.28
C PRO A 290 30.70 -39.49 18.03
N SER A 291 31.94 -39.81 18.40
CA SER A 291 32.48 -41.17 18.36
C SER A 291 31.67 -42.11 19.26
N ARG A 292 31.09 -43.17 18.67
CA ARG A 292 30.27 -44.17 19.38
C ARG A 292 31.18 -45.06 20.25
N GLY A 293 31.07 -44.97 21.58
CA GLY A 293 32.06 -45.60 22.47
C GLY A 293 31.69 -45.84 23.94
N SER A 294 30.41 -45.96 24.32
CA SER A 294 30.05 -46.50 25.66
C SER A 294 28.68 -47.18 25.66
N HIS A 295 28.60 -48.30 26.38
CA HIS A 295 27.38 -49.11 26.52
C HIS A 295 26.32 -48.40 27.37
N MET A 296 25.04 -48.58 27.03
CA MET A 296 23.91 -48.36 27.95
C MET A 296 23.30 -49.72 28.33
N PRO A 297 22.99 -49.98 29.62
CA PRO A 297 22.23 -51.16 30.02
C PRO A 297 20.75 -51.03 29.64
N LYS A 298 20.06 -52.17 29.49
CA LYS A 298 18.65 -52.23 29.07
C LYS A 298 17.69 -52.05 30.24
N GLY A 299 16.60 -51.29 30.03
CA GLY A 299 15.33 -51.46 30.75
C GLY A 299 14.72 -50.19 31.37
N ALA A 300 13.70 -49.64 30.71
CA ALA A 300 12.57 -48.91 31.30
C ALA A 300 11.48 -48.66 30.24
N GLU A 301 10.20 -48.78 30.61
CA GLU A 301 9.04 -48.56 29.72
C GLU A 301 8.68 -47.07 29.55
N TRP A 302 7.91 -46.76 28.50
CA TRP A 302 7.43 -45.41 28.20
C TRP A 302 6.19 -45.03 29.02
N GLY A 303 6.39 -44.25 30.08
CA GLY A 303 5.31 -43.53 30.77
C GLY A 303 4.89 -42.25 30.04
N LYS A 304 3.58 -41.95 30.03
CA LYS A 304 3.02 -40.73 29.40
C LYS A 304 3.44 -39.45 30.15
N PRO A 305 3.60 -38.30 29.46
CA PRO A 305 4.04 -37.06 30.10
C PRO A 305 2.90 -36.32 30.83
N GLY A 306 3.20 -35.86 32.04
CA GLY A 306 2.47 -34.83 32.77
C GLY A 306 3.38 -33.64 33.08
N SER A 307 2.85 -32.42 32.98
CA SER A 307 3.55 -31.14 33.20
C SER A 307 3.77 -30.84 34.71
N PRO A 308 4.37 -29.70 35.08
CA PRO A 308 5.75 -29.25 34.81
C PRO A 308 6.51 -28.88 36.13
N GLY A 309 7.85 -28.84 36.13
CA GLY A 309 8.57 -28.46 37.37
C GLY A 309 10.06 -28.09 37.26
N ARG A 310 10.35 -26.82 37.57
CA ARG A 310 11.58 -26.23 38.15
C ARG A 310 12.98 -26.67 37.64
N VAL A 311 13.63 -25.69 37.00
CA VAL A 311 14.97 -25.15 37.32
C VAL A 311 15.81 -25.91 38.36
N LEU A 312 17.05 -26.25 37.99
CA LEU A 312 18.27 -26.02 38.81
C LEU A 312 19.54 -26.12 37.94
N VAL A 313 20.53 -25.28 38.27
CA VAL A 313 21.90 -25.20 37.73
C VAL A 313 22.83 -25.57 38.90
N PRO A 314 23.89 -26.38 38.72
CA PRO A 314 25.23 -25.78 38.69
C PRO A 314 26.31 -26.48 37.83
N GLU A 315 27.26 -25.64 37.41
CA GLU A 315 28.72 -25.79 37.37
C GLU A 315 29.40 -27.18 37.52
N GLY A 316 30.54 -27.34 36.83
CA GLY A 316 31.73 -27.83 37.54
C GLY A 316 32.70 -28.77 36.81
N GLN A 317 33.73 -28.20 36.18
CA GLN A 317 35.14 -28.67 36.15
C GLN A 317 35.52 -30.04 35.49
N GLY A 318 36.77 -30.08 34.99
CA GLY A 318 37.54 -31.34 34.89
C GLY A 318 38.09 -31.71 33.51
N TRP A 319 39.25 -31.18 33.13
CA TRP A 319 40.15 -31.80 32.12
C TRP A 319 41.33 -32.49 32.84
N PRO A 320 41.67 -33.72 32.43
CA PRO A 320 43.07 -34.10 32.19
C PRO A 320 43.22 -34.87 30.84
N THR A 321 44.04 -34.44 29.88
CA THR A 321 45.52 -34.58 29.76
C THR A 321 46.05 -36.01 29.57
N GLY A 322 46.75 -36.22 28.45
CA GLY A 322 47.60 -37.37 28.12
C GLY A 322 46.98 -38.42 27.20
N SER A 323 47.72 -39.18 26.37
CA SER A 323 49.06 -38.97 25.79
C SER A 323 49.39 -40.13 24.83
N ALA A 324 49.98 -39.83 23.66
CA ALA A 324 50.82 -40.67 22.79
C ALA A 324 50.48 -42.15 22.51
N GLY A 325 50.39 -42.51 21.22
CA GLY A 325 50.42 -43.90 20.72
C GLY A 325 50.49 -43.94 19.19
N GLU A 326 51.64 -44.32 18.64
CA GLU A 326 51.90 -44.39 17.19
C GLU A 326 51.45 -45.72 16.53
N VAL A 327 51.62 -45.75 15.20
CA VAL A 327 51.77 -46.92 14.30
C VAL A 327 50.51 -47.45 13.62
N GLY A 328 50.58 -47.54 12.28
CA GLY A 328 49.70 -48.40 11.46
C GLY A 328 49.28 -47.80 10.12
N GLY A 329 50.11 -47.90 9.08
CA GLY A 329 49.78 -47.41 7.74
C GLY A 329 48.82 -48.32 6.96
N GLY A 330 47.95 -47.73 6.15
CA GLY A 330 47.05 -48.41 5.21
C GLY A 330 46.59 -47.46 4.11
N HIS A 331 46.51 -47.93 2.86
CA HIS A 331 46.18 -47.14 1.67
C HIS A 331 44.72 -46.63 1.70
N PRO A 332 44.40 -45.44 1.12
CA PRO A 332 43.07 -44.85 1.21
C PRO A 332 42.10 -45.47 0.19
N GLU A 333 41.20 -46.33 0.65
CA GLU A 333 40.12 -46.85 -0.19
C GLU A 333 38.95 -45.83 -0.28
N SER A 334 38.47 -45.59 -1.50
CA SER A 334 37.55 -44.48 -1.80
C SER A 334 36.12 -44.73 -1.30
N ARG A 335 35.67 -44.01 -0.26
CA ARG A 335 34.23 -43.92 0.08
C ARG A 335 33.60 -42.63 -0.43
N LYS A 336 32.74 -42.78 -1.45
CA LYS A 336 31.77 -41.76 -1.85
C LYS A 336 30.85 -41.45 -0.67
N GLN A 337 30.88 -40.21 -0.16
CA GLN A 337 29.86 -39.74 0.79
C GLN A 337 28.56 -39.50 0.03
N ALA A 338 27.56 -40.35 0.26
CA ALA A 338 26.21 -40.12 -0.20
C ALA A 338 25.51 -39.15 0.74
N TRP A 339 25.04 -38.02 0.22
CA TRP A 339 24.15 -37.11 0.94
C TRP A 339 22.79 -37.78 1.11
N GLN A 340 22.39 -38.10 2.35
CA GLN A 340 21.04 -38.55 2.67
C GLN A 340 20.28 -37.43 3.41
N PRO A 341 19.00 -37.18 3.08
CA PRO A 341 18.15 -36.27 3.86
C PRO A 341 17.98 -36.79 5.29
N CYS A 342 18.01 -35.87 6.27
CA CYS A 342 17.71 -36.22 7.66
C CYS A 342 16.22 -36.55 7.83
N PRO A 343 15.85 -37.55 8.66
CA PRO A 343 14.46 -37.82 8.98
C PRO A 343 13.84 -36.66 9.76
N GLU A 344 12.58 -36.36 9.43
CA GLU A 344 11.86 -35.19 9.94
C GLU A 344 11.66 -35.23 11.46
N SER A 345 11.96 -34.12 12.14
CA SER A 345 11.67 -33.91 13.56
C SER A 345 11.01 -32.54 13.73
N PRO A 346 9.96 -32.39 14.57
CA PRO A 346 9.07 -31.23 14.53
C PRO A 346 9.63 -29.94 15.19
N ALA A 347 10.95 -29.83 15.35
CA ALA A 347 11.63 -28.72 16.04
C ALA A 347 12.51 -27.85 15.13
N PHE A 348 12.33 -27.92 13.81
CA PHE A 348 13.07 -27.05 12.88
C PHE A 348 12.51 -25.62 12.88
N ARG A 349 13.37 -24.65 13.25
CA ARG A 349 13.10 -23.23 12.99
C ARG A 349 13.04 -23.00 11.48
N THR A 350 11.87 -22.69 10.95
CA THR A 350 11.68 -22.33 9.54
C THR A 350 12.24 -20.95 9.24
N ALA A 351 13.56 -20.86 9.04
CA ALA A 351 14.15 -19.71 8.38
C ALA A 351 13.74 -19.72 6.90
N SER A 352 12.88 -18.78 6.51
CA SER A 352 12.80 -18.42 5.09
C SER A 352 14.09 -17.74 4.65
N SER A 353 14.31 -17.72 3.35
CA SER A 353 15.18 -16.73 2.72
C SER A 353 14.33 -15.86 1.80
N LEU A 354 14.82 -14.67 1.49
CA LEU A 354 14.32 -13.92 0.35
C LEU A 354 14.97 -14.52 -0.91
N CYS A 355 14.17 -14.99 -1.86
CA CYS A 355 14.65 -15.38 -3.18
C CYS A 355 14.25 -14.33 -4.21
N GLY A 356 14.96 -14.32 -5.34
CA GLY A 356 14.58 -13.57 -6.51
C GLY A 356 14.66 -14.40 -7.78
N CYS A 357 13.92 -14.01 -8.81
CA CYS A 357 14.14 -14.46 -10.18
C CYS A 357 14.08 -13.26 -11.14
N SER A 358 14.84 -13.33 -12.23
CA SER A 358 14.82 -12.29 -13.27
C SER A 358 13.58 -12.47 -14.15
N VAL A 359 12.80 -11.41 -14.38
CA VAL A 359 11.68 -11.44 -15.34
C VAL A 359 12.21 -11.74 -16.74
N LYS A 360 13.38 -11.20 -17.09
CA LYS A 360 14.10 -11.51 -18.34
C LYS A 360 14.38 -13.01 -18.44
N GLY A 361 15.02 -13.59 -17.42
CA GLY A 361 15.36 -15.01 -17.40
C GLY A 361 14.12 -15.92 -17.46
N LEU A 362 13.03 -15.52 -16.82
CA LEU A 362 11.74 -16.24 -16.87
C LEU A 362 11.14 -16.23 -18.29
N HIS A 363 11.13 -15.07 -18.96
CA HIS A 363 10.70 -14.97 -20.36
C HIS A 363 11.58 -15.78 -21.31
N GLU A 364 12.91 -15.69 -21.16
CA GLU A 364 13.88 -16.45 -21.98
C GLU A 364 13.70 -17.97 -21.78
N ALA A 365 13.40 -18.43 -20.55
CA ALA A 365 13.09 -19.83 -20.26
C ALA A 365 11.72 -20.29 -20.79
N ALA A 366 10.69 -19.43 -20.70
CA ALA A 366 9.33 -19.77 -21.15
C ALA A 366 9.21 -19.83 -22.68
N THR A 367 9.91 -18.94 -23.40
CA THR A 367 9.80 -18.81 -24.86
C THR A 367 10.93 -19.48 -25.63
N GLY A 368 12.09 -19.72 -24.99
CA GLY A 368 13.32 -20.12 -25.67
C GLY A 368 13.96 -19.01 -26.54
N GLY A 369 13.36 -17.82 -26.58
CA GLY A 369 13.83 -16.66 -27.34
C GLY A 369 14.60 -15.66 -26.47
N ALA A 370 15.36 -14.77 -27.11
CA ALA A 370 16.02 -13.67 -26.42
C ALA A 370 15.01 -12.61 -25.96
N SER A 371 15.14 -12.11 -24.73
CA SER A 371 14.22 -11.08 -24.19
C SER A 371 14.76 -9.66 -24.37
N PRO A 372 13.91 -8.66 -24.70
CA PRO A 372 14.30 -7.26 -24.79
C PRO A 372 14.62 -6.61 -23.43
N LEU A 373 14.23 -7.24 -22.31
CA LEU A 373 14.40 -6.67 -20.97
C LEU A 373 15.88 -6.49 -20.57
N ARG A 374 16.15 -5.52 -19.70
CA ARG A 374 17.51 -5.24 -19.19
C ARG A 374 17.99 -6.30 -18.18
N ARG A 375 19.31 -6.38 -18.00
CA ARG A 375 20.00 -7.19 -16.99
C ARG A 375 20.73 -6.27 -16.00
N ASP A 376 20.88 -6.73 -14.76
CA ASP A 376 21.72 -6.08 -13.74
C ASP A 376 22.76 -7.08 -13.23
N LEU A 377 24.04 -6.78 -13.49
CA LEU A 377 25.17 -7.68 -13.18
C LEU A 377 25.44 -7.83 -11.68
N LEU A 378 25.00 -6.88 -10.84
CA LEU A 378 25.09 -7.01 -9.39
C LEU A 378 24.02 -8.00 -8.90
N TRP A 379 22.80 -7.87 -9.40
CA TRP A 379 21.70 -8.77 -9.07
C TRP A 379 21.90 -10.19 -9.59
N GLU A 380 22.37 -10.36 -10.82
CA GLU A 380 22.75 -11.68 -11.36
C GLU A 380 23.86 -12.34 -10.53
N ARG A 381 24.81 -11.55 -9.99
CA ARG A 381 25.84 -12.07 -9.08
C ARG A 381 25.28 -12.45 -7.71
N MET A 382 24.38 -11.66 -7.14
CA MET A 382 23.73 -11.96 -5.85
C MET A 382 22.88 -13.23 -5.90
N LEU A 383 22.26 -13.53 -7.05
CA LEU A 383 21.44 -14.72 -7.25
C LEU A 383 22.24 -16.03 -7.43
N ASN A 384 23.56 -15.96 -7.68
CA ASN A 384 24.41 -17.12 -7.98
C ASN A 384 23.88 -17.98 -9.17
N THR A 385 24.53 -19.10 -9.46
CA THR A 385 24.36 -19.90 -10.69
C THR A 385 23.08 -20.74 -10.76
N THR A 386 22.01 -20.39 -10.06
CA THR A 386 20.68 -21.03 -10.16
C THR A 386 19.61 -19.99 -10.50
N PRO A 387 18.61 -20.30 -11.36
CA PRO A 387 17.61 -19.33 -11.80
C PRO A 387 16.73 -18.70 -10.70
N HIS A 388 16.75 -19.26 -9.48
CA HIS A 388 15.93 -18.89 -8.33
C HIS A 388 16.76 -18.77 -7.03
N GLY A 389 17.83 -17.97 -7.07
CA GLY A 389 18.80 -17.87 -5.99
C GLY A 389 18.30 -17.20 -4.70
N PRO A 390 18.82 -17.59 -3.52
CA PRO A 390 18.59 -16.87 -2.27
C PRO A 390 19.41 -15.56 -2.26
N LEU A 391 18.72 -14.44 -2.17
CA LEU A 391 19.30 -13.09 -2.06
C LEU A 391 19.80 -12.78 -0.64
N GLY A 392 19.20 -13.40 0.38
CA GLY A 392 19.60 -13.19 1.77
C GLY A 392 18.80 -14.05 2.75
N ARG A 393 19.43 -14.37 3.88
CA ARG A 393 18.80 -15.11 4.98
C ARG A 393 17.99 -14.16 5.86
N SER A 394 16.68 -14.37 5.97
CA SER A 394 15.84 -13.54 6.83
C SER A 394 15.88 -14.01 8.30
N PRO A 395 15.79 -13.09 9.29
CA PRO A 395 15.64 -13.46 10.70
C PRO A 395 14.24 -14.02 10.96
N GLY A 396 14.06 -15.32 10.73
CA GLY A 396 12.75 -15.99 10.82
C GLY A 396 11.95 -15.95 9.52
N ALA A 397 10.66 -16.29 9.61
CA ALA A 397 9.77 -16.47 8.46
C ALA A 397 9.25 -15.13 7.92
N LEU A 398 9.39 -14.89 6.62
CA LEU A 398 8.87 -13.72 5.90
C LEU A 398 7.33 -13.68 5.95
N ARG A 399 6.77 -12.51 6.20
CA ARG A 399 5.33 -12.23 6.28
C ARG A 399 4.88 -11.17 5.29
N HIS A 400 5.61 -10.05 5.21
CA HIS A 400 5.33 -8.96 4.26
C HIS A 400 6.63 -8.46 3.63
N LEU A 401 6.52 -8.04 2.37
CA LEU A 401 7.58 -7.38 1.60
C LEU A 401 6.92 -6.18 0.89
N THR A 402 7.46 -4.98 1.11
CA THR A 402 6.87 -3.73 0.59
C THR A 402 7.97 -2.79 0.10
N HIS A 403 7.72 -2.11 -1.02
CA HIS A 403 8.53 -0.95 -1.45
C HIS A 403 8.35 0.22 -0.49
N VAL A 404 9.43 0.96 -0.26
CA VAL A 404 9.42 2.19 0.54
C VAL A 404 10.34 3.26 -0.08
N PRO A 405 10.02 4.56 0.05
CA PRO A 405 10.84 5.63 -0.50
C PRO A 405 12.29 5.58 -0.02
N GLY A 406 13.21 5.42 -0.97
CA GLY A 406 14.65 5.37 -0.73
C GLY A 406 15.40 6.60 -1.21
N LYS A 407 16.71 6.64 -0.94
CA LYS A 407 17.57 7.79 -1.34
C LYS A 407 17.84 7.88 -2.84
N ALA A 408 17.66 6.78 -3.57
CA ALA A 408 18.07 6.63 -4.97
C ALA A 408 17.18 5.59 -5.69
N GLY A 409 15.86 5.79 -5.61
CA GLY A 409 14.83 4.83 -6.00
C GLY A 409 14.13 4.20 -4.80
N GLU A 410 13.34 3.15 -5.03
CA GLU A 410 12.67 2.40 -3.97
C GLU A 410 13.66 1.52 -3.19
N ASP A 411 13.55 1.55 -1.86
CA ASP A 411 14.19 0.61 -0.94
C ASP A 411 13.15 -0.45 -0.49
N LEU A 412 13.58 -1.53 0.17
CA LEU A 412 12.72 -2.67 0.50
C LEU A 412 12.54 -2.86 2.01
N LEU A 413 11.30 -2.84 2.48
CA LEU A 413 10.97 -3.18 3.87
C LEU A 413 10.53 -4.66 3.97
N LEU A 414 11.36 -5.44 4.68
CA LEU A 414 11.15 -6.86 4.94
C LEU A 414 10.56 -7.05 6.34
N VAL A 415 9.36 -7.65 6.44
CA VAL A 415 8.72 -8.00 7.72
C VAL A 415 8.78 -9.50 7.92
N THR A 416 9.47 -9.93 8.97
CA THR A 416 9.60 -11.34 9.35
C THR A 416 8.86 -11.63 10.66
N SER A 417 8.89 -12.89 11.10
CA SER A 417 8.41 -13.31 12.41
C SER A 417 9.28 -12.86 13.59
N GLU A 418 10.47 -12.28 13.38
CA GLU A 418 11.38 -11.88 14.48
C GLU A 418 11.86 -10.42 14.38
N ALA A 419 11.77 -9.80 13.20
CA ALA A 419 12.18 -8.40 12.97
C ALA A 419 11.56 -7.77 11.72
N CYS A 420 11.55 -6.44 11.70
CA CYS A 420 11.41 -5.64 10.48
C CYS A 420 12.80 -5.11 10.08
N VAL A 421 13.16 -5.26 8.81
CA VAL A 421 14.47 -4.89 8.27
C VAL A 421 14.29 -4.01 7.04
N LEU A 422 14.91 -2.83 7.03
CA LEU A 422 15.01 -2.01 5.83
C LEU A 422 16.27 -2.38 5.05
N LEU A 423 16.12 -2.72 3.78
CA LEU A 423 17.19 -3.07 2.84
C LEU A 423 17.32 -1.97 1.77
N ASP A 424 18.53 -1.63 1.34
CA ASP A 424 18.74 -0.81 0.14
C ASP A 424 18.24 -1.55 -1.11
N GLY A 425 17.49 -0.87 -1.97
CA GLY A 425 16.87 -1.48 -3.16
C GLY A 425 17.83 -1.94 -4.25
N GLN A 426 19.12 -1.59 -4.20
CA GLN A 426 20.11 -1.99 -5.20
C GLN A 426 21.06 -3.09 -4.71
N ASP A 427 21.61 -2.95 -3.51
CA ASP A 427 22.61 -3.89 -2.97
C ASP A 427 22.06 -4.80 -1.85
N LEU A 428 20.79 -4.63 -1.47
CA LEU A 428 20.09 -5.39 -0.44
C LEU A 428 20.77 -5.34 0.95
N THR A 429 21.63 -4.34 1.19
CA THR A 429 22.29 -4.18 2.49
C THR A 429 21.30 -3.70 3.55
N PRO A 430 21.30 -4.29 4.76
CA PRO A 430 20.42 -3.87 5.84
C PRO A 430 20.84 -2.52 6.40
N ARG A 431 19.98 -1.51 6.26
CA ARG A 431 20.19 -0.16 6.78
C ARG A 431 19.83 -0.02 8.25
N TRP A 432 18.75 -0.66 8.68
CA TRP A 432 18.39 -0.84 10.09
C TRP A 432 17.59 -2.12 10.31
N THR A 433 17.51 -2.56 11.56
CA THR A 433 16.74 -3.74 11.97
C THR A 433 16.02 -3.46 13.28
N PHE A 434 14.68 -3.45 13.22
CA PHE A 434 13.81 -3.30 14.36
C PHE A 434 13.34 -4.70 14.82
N ARG A 435 13.83 -5.18 15.97
CA ARG A 435 13.48 -6.51 16.48
C ARG A 435 12.11 -6.48 17.13
N THR A 436 11.18 -7.26 16.58
CA THR A 436 9.79 -7.33 17.03
C THR A 436 9.19 -8.68 16.64
N ALA A 437 8.53 -9.35 17.58
CA ALA A 437 8.20 -10.76 17.44
C ALA A 437 6.88 -11.06 16.71
N GLN A 438 6.02 -10.06 16.47
CA GLN A 438 4.61 -10.30 16.15
C GLN A 438 3.97 -9.29 15.19
N VAL A 439 4.65 -8.89 14.12
CA VAL A 439 4.02 -8.04 13.07
C VAL A 439 3.25 -8.92 12.08
N PHE A 440 1.92 -8.82 12.06
CA PHE A 440 1.06 -9.65 11.22
C PHE A 440 0.38 -8.89 10.07
N ARG A 441 0.21 -7.57 10.21
CA ARG A 441 -0.39 -6.70 9.17
C ARG A 441 0.68 -6.09 8.28
N LYS A 442 0.27 -5.68 7.08
CA LYS A 442 1.17 -4.98 6.15
C LYS A 442 1.56 -3.62 6.77
N PRO A 443 2.83 -3.21 6.75
CA PRO A 443 3.22 -1.87 7.20
C PRO A 443 2.60 -0.79 6.31
N ILE A 444 2.33 0.38 6.90
CA ILE A 444 1.74 1.54 6.21
C ILE A 444 2.74 2.68 6.23
N LEU A 445 2.85 3.42 5.14
CA LEU A 445 3.74 4.57 5.02
C LEU A 445 2.99 5.87 5.32
N GLY A 446 3.70 6.87 5.82
CA GLY A 446 3.14 8.20 6.03
C GLY A 446 4.21 9.17 6.53
N HIS A 447 3.80 10.32 7.06
CA HIS A 447 4.71 11.36 7.53
C HIS A 447 4.36 11.76 8.97
N TYR A 448 5.29 11.52 9.90
CA TYR A 448 5.11 11.94 11.30
C TYR A 448 5.45 13.43 11.51
N LYS A 449 6.43 13.92 10.76
CA LYS A 449 6.83 15.33 10.65
C LYS A 449 6.89 15.69 9.15
N PRO A 450 6.84 16.99 8.80
CA PRO A 450 7.28 17.45 7.49
C PRO A 450 8.59 16.80 7.09
N ASP A 451 8.62 16.27 5.86
CA ASP A 451 9.80 15.69 5.19
C ASP A 451 10.48 14.52 5.94
N THR A 452 9.80 13.94 6.93
CA THR A 452 10.24 12.75 7.68
C THR A 452 9.29 11.59 7.39
N PRO A 453 9.59 10.74 6.39
CA PRO A 453 8.80 9.55 6.14
C PRO A 453 8.87 8.61 7.34
N ALA A 454 7.73 8.03 7.66
CA ALA A 454 7.52 7.14 8.79
C ALA A 454 6.80 5.87 8.33
N VAL A 455 7.04 4.77 9.03
CA VAL A 455 6.34 3.50 8.82
C VAL A 455 5.56 3.12 10.07
N VAL A 456 4.27 2.84 9.89
CA VAL A 456 3.40 2.26 10.92
C VAL A 456 3.58 0.75 10.92
N ILE A 457 3.78 0.19 12.10
CA ILE A 457 3.89 -1.23 12.37
C ILE A 457 2.90 -1.60 13.47
N GLU A 458 1.97 -2.51 13.17
CA GLU A 458 1.09 -3.11 14.16
C GLU A 458 1.77 -4.37 14.73
N ASN A 459 2.27 -4.26 15.96
CA ASN A 459 2.93 -5.35 16.68
C ASN A 459 1.95 -6.05 17.61
N GLY A 460 1.92 -7.38 17.59
CA GLY A 460 1.00 -8.19 18.39
C GLY A 460 -0.39 -8.33 17.76
N THR A 461 -1.26 -9.04 18.45
CA THR A 461 -2.64 -9.33 18.04
C THR A 461 -3.59 -9.27 19.23
N GLY A 462 -4.87 -9.01 18.98
CA GLY A 462 -5.90 -9.01 20.03
C GLY A 462 -5.63 -7.93 21.08
N THR A 463 -5.68 -8.32 22.35
CA THR A 463 -5.44 -7.44 23.52
C THR A 463 -4.01 -6.90 23.61
N ASN A 464 -3.03 -7.62 23.05
CA ASN A 464 -1.61 -7.27 23.18
C ASN A 464 -1.10 -6.42 22.01
N ARG A 465 -2.01 -5.94 21.15
CA ARG A 465 -1.64 -5.18 19.96
C ARG A 465 -1.20 -3.75 20.31
N GLN A 466 -0.11 -3.33 19.70
CA GLN A 466 0.48 -2.01 19.84
C GLN A 466 0.72 -1.41 18.45
N ILE A 467 0.36 -0.15 18.28
CA ILE A 467 0.68 0.64 17.09
C ILE A 467 2.01 1.33 17.34
N LEU A 468 2.98 1.10 16.45
CA LEU A 468 4.31 1.70 16.50
C LEU A 468 4.51 2.55 15.24
N LEU A 469 4.83 3.84 15.40
CA LEU A 469 5.31 4.68 14.30
C LEU A 469 6.83 4.77 14.39
N LEU A 470 7.52 4.24 13.38
CA LEU A 470 8.97 4.30 13.27
C LEU A 470 9.38 5.35 12.23
N ASP A 471 10.50 6.02 12.48
CA ASP A 471 11.22 6.81 11.49
C ASP A 471 11.76 5.90 10.39
N LEU A 472 11.43 6.16 9.12
CA LEU A 472 11.85 5.28 8.02
C LEU A 472 13.38 5.34 7.77
N GLY A 473 14.02 6.48 8.06
CA GLY A 473 15.45 6.68 7.84
C GLY A 473 16.34 5.96 8.85
N SER A 474 15.91 5.85 10.11
CA SER A 474 16.70 5.36 11.25
C SER A 474 16.12 4.14 11.98
N GLY A 475 14.83 3.82 11.77
CA GLY A 475 14.12 2.76 12.51
C GLY A 475 13.79 3.13 13.96
N ALA A 476 13.96 4.39 14.36
CA ALA A 476 13.67 4.86 15.73
C ALA A 476 12.16 5.01 15.97
N ILE A 477 11.69 4.66 17.18
CA ILE A 477 10.28 4.83 17.56
C ILE A 477 9.98 6.34 17.73
N LEU A 478 9.11 6.88 16.89
CA LEU A 478 8.62 8.26 16.96
C LEU A 478 7.39 8.39 17.86
N TRP A 479 6.52 7.37 17.86
CA TRP A 479 5.33 7.29 18.70
C TRP A 479 4.92 5.82 18.88
N ASN A 480 4.31 5.49 20.01
CA ASN A 480 3.73 4.18 20.26
C ASN A 480 2.44 4.33 21.08
N GLN A 481 1.51 3.40 20.89
CA GLN A 481 0.29 3.31 21.69
C GLN A 481 -0.20 1.87 21.77
N ALA A 482 -0.62 1.42 22.96
CA ALA A 482 -1.39 0.19 23.09
C ALA A 482 -2.79 0.42 22.51
N LEU A 483 -3.16 -0.36 21.49
CA LEU A 483 -4.48 -0.31 20.87
C LEU A 483 -4.95 -1.76 20.68
N PRO A 484 -5.62 -2.35 21.68
CA PRO A 484 -6.33 -3.62 21.53
C PRO A 484 -7.21 -3.62 20.28
N GLY A 485 -7.26 -4.76 19.59
CA GLY A 485 -8.07 -4.96 18.38
C GLY A 485 -8.76 -6.32 18.39
N LEU A 486 -9.64 -6.53 17.41
CA LEU A 486 -10.32 -7.81 17.21
C LEU A 486 -9.57 -8.68 16.19
N PRO A 487 -9.66 -10.02 16.30
CA PRO A 487 -9.31 -10.90 15.20
C PRO A 487 -10.12 -10.51 13.96
N GLY A 488 -9.46 -10.24 12.84
CA GLY A 488 -10.15 -9.84 11.61
C GLY A 488 -10.43 -8.33 11.46
N ASP A 489 -9.95 -7.44 12.33
CA ASP A 489 -9.97 -5.99 12.00
C ASP A 489 -9.35 -5.77 10.60
N PRO A 490 -9.85 -4.83 9.77
CA PRO A 490 -9.28 -4.60 8.45
C PRO A 490 -7.92 -3.85 8.53
N GLN A 491 -7.26 -3.69 7.39
CA GLN A 491 -5.96 -3.01 7.28
C GLN A 491 -6.07 -1.53 7.68
N SER A 492 -5.15 -1.02 8.52
CA SER A 492 -5.09 0.40 8.87
C SER A 492 -4.65 1.27 7.67
N ALA A 493 -4.96 2.57 7.69
CA ALA A 493 -4.72 3.48 6.55
C ALA A 493 -4.04 4.80 6.96
N SER A 494 -3.60 5.56 5.95
CA SER A 494 -2.90 6.84 6.09
C SER A 494 -3.33 7.81 4.99
N LEU A 495 -3.51 9.08 5.34
CA LEU A 495 -3.78 10.15 4.37
C LEU A 495 -2.83 11.33 4.57
N PRO A 496 -2.16 11.83 3.53
CA PRO A 496 -1.32 13.01 3.61
C PRO A 496 -2.14 14.29 3.83
N THR A 497 -1.68 15.11 4.77
CA THR A 497 -2.29 16.38 5.16
C THR A 497 -1.50 17.56 4.60
N ALA A 498 -2.18 18.71 4.48
CA ALA A 498 -1.61 19.93 3.92
C ALA A 498 -0.46 20.54 4.76
N ASP A 499 -0.31 20.13 6.02
CA ASP A 499 0.82 20.49 6.89
C ASP A 499 2.03 19.55 6.74
N HIS A 500 2.11 18.80 5.64
CA HIS A 500 3.19 17.87 5.28
C HIS A 500 3.35 16.68 6.24
N ARG A 501 2.28 16.32 6.94
CA ARG A 501 2.19 15.12 7.79
C ARG A 501 1.22 14.11 7.17
N SER A 502 0.92 13.06 7.91
CA SER A 502 -0.19 12.16 7.61
C SER A 502 -1.14 12.05 8.80
N ALA A 503 -2.43 12.03 8.51
CA ALA A 503 -3.43 11.47 9.40
C ALA A 503 -3.40 9.94 9.25
N PHE A 504 -3.45 9.22 10.37
CA PHE A 504 -3.44 7.76 10.39
C PHE A 504 -4.75 7.24 10.96
N PHE A 505 -5.25 6.14 10.41
CA PHE A 505 -6.55 5.55 10.71
C PHE A 505 -6.35 4.12 11.19
N PHE A 506 -6.73 3.85 12.43
CA PHE A 506 -6.53 2.57 13.12
C PHE A 506 -7.85 2.00 13.58
N TRP A 507 -8.08 0.72 13.30
CA TRP A 507 -9.17 -0.04 13.91
C TRP A 507 -8.77 -0.47 15.32
N GLY A 508 -9.72 -0.57 16.23
CA GLY A 508 -9.50 -1.09 17.58
C GLY A 508 -10.80 -1.32 18.35
N LEU A 509 -10.68 -1.86 19.56
CA LEU A 509 -11.83 -2.04 20.44
C LEU A 509 -12.44 -0.69 20.86
N HIS A 510 -13.77 -0.65 20.94
CA HIS A 510 -14.49 0.40 21.66
C HIS A 510 -14.07 0.39 23.16
N GLU A 511 -13.97 1.57 23.76
CA GLU A 511 -13.67 1.76 25.20
C GLU A 511 -12.38 1.10 25.71
N LEU A 512 -11.26 1.64 25.25
CA LEU A 512 -9.90 1.34 25.72
C LEU A 512 -9.71 1.43 27.26
N SER A 513 -10.63 2.10 27.97
CA SER A 513 -10.57 2.32 29.42
C SER A 513 -11.00 1.12 30.28
N GLU A 514 -11.89 0.24 29.80
CA GLU A 514 -12.46 -0.83 30.65
C GLU A 514 -11.50 -1.99 30.92
N LEU A 515 -10.42 -2.13 30.13
CA LEU A 515 -9.41 -3.18 30.32
C LEU A 515 -8.59 -3.05 31.61
N SER A 516 -8.70 -1.93 32.33
CA SER A 516 -8.12 -1.74 33.67
C SER A 516 -9.11 -2.08 34.81
N GLY A 517 -10.36 -2.37 34.50
CA GLY A 517 -11.42 -2.66 35.47
C GLY A 517 -11.58 -4.15 35.76
N THR A 518 -11.23 -4.60 36.96
CA THR A 518 -11.55 -5.96 37.42
C THR A 518 -13.04 -6.08 37.76
N ASN A 519 -13.89 -6.36 36.77
CA ASN A 519 -15.14 -7.10 36.97
C ASN A 519 -15.62 -7.75 35.66
N GLN A 520 -16.13 -8.97 35.74
CA GLN A 520 -16.49 -9.76 34.56
C GLN A 520 -17.90 -9.45 34.06
N THR A 521 -18.00 -9.01 32.82
CA THR A 521 -19.02 -9.46 31.85
C THR A 521 -18.40 -9.38 30.47
N ARG A 522 -18.33 -10.49 29.71
CA ARG A 522 -17.90 -10.43 28.31
C ARG A 522 -18.94 -9.63 27.52
N PRO A 523 -18.57 -8.53 26.82
CA PRO A 523 -19.46 -7.94 25.82
C PRO A 523 -19.71 -8.98 24.73
N GLN A 524 -20.98 -9.33 24.52
CA GLN A 524 -21.34 -10.36 23.53
C GLN A 524 -21.29 -9.82 22.09
N ASP A 525 -21.28 -8.49 21.95
CA ASP A 525 -21.09 -7.74 20.70
C ASP A 525 -19.88 -6.81 20.85
N ALA A 526 -18.68 -7.29 20.55
CA ALA A 526 -17.47 -6.46 20.56
C ALA A 526 -17.46 -5.58 19.30
N GLN A 527 -17.70 -4.27 19.48
CA GLN A 527 -17.88 -3.34 18.36
C GLN A 527 -16.54 -2.74 17.90
N HIS A 528 -16.36 -2.60 16.59
CA HIS A 528 -15.13 -2.06 15.99
C HIS A 528 -15.18 -0.53 15.99
N SER A 529 -14.18 0.12 16.57
CA SER A 529 -14.05 1.58 16.55
C SER A 529 -12.93 2.04 15.62
N LEU A 530 -13.23 3.04 14.79
CA LEU A 530 -12.27 3.70 13.91
C LEU A 530 -11.64 4.89 14.64
N TYR A 531 -10.36 4.80 14.94
CA TYR A 531 -9.56 5.85 15.55
C TYR A 531 -8.74 6.61 14.50
N MET A 532 -8.71 7.93 14.61
CA MET A 532 -7.87 8.83 13.82
C MET A 532 -6.79 9.44 14.72
N PHE A 533 -5.54 9.36 14.25
CA PHE A 533 -4.36 9.95 14.87
C PHE A 533 -3.78 11.04 13.96
N HIS A 534 -3.35 12.16 14.53
CA HIS A 534 -2.58 13.18 13.81
C HIS A 534 -1.41 13.70 14.65
N PRO A 535 -0.16 13.72 14.13
CA PRO A 535 1.03 14.06 14.93
C PRO A 535 1.09 15.50 15.49
N THR A 536 0.13 16.38 15.16
CA THR A 536 -0.03 17.71 15.78
C THR A 536 -0.60 17.65 17.20
N LEU A 537 -1.15 16.51 17.60
CA LEU A 537 -1.72 16.22 18.92
C LEU A 537 -1.30 14.79 19.34
N PRO A 538 -0.01 14.55 19.63
CA PRO A 538 0.53 13.19 19.83
C PRO A 538 -0.05 12.46 21.05
N GLY A 539 -0.65 13.18 21.99
CA GLY A 539 -1.33 12.62 23.17
C GLY A 539 -2.84 12.39 23.00
N VAL A 540 -3.36 12.42 21.76
CA VAL A 540 -4.80 12.29 21.48
C VAL A 540 -5.06 11.30 20.34
N LEU A 541 -6.06 10.44 20.53
CA LEU A 541 -6.76 9.72 19.47
C LEU A 541 -8.20 10.25 19.35
N LEU A 542 -8.71 10.28 18.13
CA LEU A 542 -10.08 10.71 17.84
C LEU A 542 -10.90 9.52 17.35
N GLU A 543 -11.86 9.07 18.13
CA GLU A 543 -12.74 7.94 17.79
C GLU A 543 -13.88 8.44 16.89
N LEU A 544 -13.76 8.20 15.59
CA LEU A 544 -14.62 8.77 14.55
C LEU A 544 -15.96 8.08 14.40
N ALA A 545 -15.97 6.74 14.46
CA ALA A 545 -17.13 5.92 14.18
C ALA A 545 -17.03 4.59 14.92
N ASN A 546 -18.19 4.07 15.32
CA ASN A 546 -18.36 2.75 15.92
C ASN A 546 -19.20 1.90 14.96
N ILE A 547 -18.69 0.73 14.58
CA ILE A 547 -19.26 -0.16 13.56
C ILE A 547 -19.40 -1.57 14.14
N SER A 548 -20.64 -2.07 14.14
CA SER A 548 -21.00 -3.43 14.57
C SER A 548 -21.03 -4.45 13.42
N ALA A 549 -20.95 -4.00 12.16
CA ALA A 549 -20.88 -4.87 10.99
C ALA A 549 -19.46 -5.41 10.79
N ASN A 550 -19.35 -6.65 10.30
CA ASN A 550 -18.07 -7.23 9.88
C ASN A 550 -17.53 -6.45 8.66
N ILE A 551 -16.33 -5.86 8.82
CA ILE A 551 -15.67 -5.05 7.80
C ILE A 551 -14.63 -5.93 7.10
N VAL A 552 -14.87 -6.19 5.81
CA VAL A 552 -13.98 -7.03 4.99
C VAL A 552 -12.82 -6.22 4.44
N SER A 553 -13.07 -4.97 4.00
CA SER A 553 -12.02 -4.08 3.50
C SER A 553 -12.29 -2.63 3.88
N PHE A 554 -11.22 -1.86 4.10
CA PHE A 554 -11.27 -0.44 4.48
C PHE A 554 -10.17 0.35 3.77
N GLN A 555 -10.51 1.54 3.30
CA GLN A 555 -9.55 2.52 2.78
C GLN A 555 -9.90 3.93 3.25
N ALA A 556 -8.88 4.76 3.44
CA ALA A 556 -9.04 6.21 3.58
C ALA A 556 -8.40 6.86 2.35
N VAL A 557 -9.21 7.57 1.55
CA VAL A 557 -8.82 8.06 0.21
C VAL A 557 -9.16 9.54 0.06
N LEU A 558 -8.34 10.26 -0.70
CA LEU A 558 -8.64 11.62 -1.15
C LEU A 558 -9.53 11.55 -2.41
N PHE A 559 -10.84 11.66 -2.21
CA PHE A 559 -11.83 11.66 -3.28
C PHE A 559 -11.70 12.87 -4.20
N GLU A 560 -11.48 14.07 -3.66
CA GLU A 560 -11.27 15.29 -4.46
C GLU A 560 -9.92 15.93 -4.11
N PRO A 561 -9.04 16.17 -5.10
CA PRO A 561 -7.76 16.85 -4.88
C PRO A 561 -7.93 18.15 -4.08
N SER A 562 -7.22 18.24 -2.95
CA SER A 562 -7.22 19.36 -1.99
C SER A 562 -8.52 19.66 -1.23
N ARG A 563 -9.57 18.82 -1.31
CA ARG A 563 -10.90 19.14 -0.74
C ARG A 563 -11.56 18.03 0.08
N HIS A 564 -11.59 16.81 -0.42
CA HIS A 564 -12.49 15.77 0.10
C HIS A 564 -11.70 14.50 0.41
N ALA A 565 -11.52 14.21 1.70
CA ALA A 565 -11.05 12.91 2.17
C ALA A 565 -12.24 12.12 2.72
N ALA A 566 -12.32 10.83 2.40
CA ALA A 566 -13.36 9.94 2.90
C ALA A 566 -12.82 8.54 3.23
N CYS A 567 -13.48 7.93 4.21
CA CYS A 567 -13.35 6.52 4.56
C CYS A 567 -14.31 5.70 3.69
N VAL A 568 -13.81 4.68 3.02
CA VAL A 568 -14.60 3.69 2.27
C VAL A 568 -14.57 2.37 3.04
N LEU A 569 -15.75 1.78 3.20
CA LEU A 569 -15.97 0.56 3.98
C LEU A 569 -16.71 -0.46 3.13
N LEU A 570 -16.09 -1.63 2.93
CA LEU A 570 -16.73 -2.82 2.38
C LEU A 570 -17.07 -3.74 3.55
N MET A 571 -18.37 -3.91 3.81
CA MET A 571 -18.91 -4.77 4.86
C MET A 571 -19.63 -5.96 4.26
N GLY A 572 -19.68 -7.08 4.98
CA GLY A 572 -20.48 -8.24 4.56
C GLY A 572 -20.40 -9.43 5.52
N PRO A 573 -20.98 -10.57 5.15
CA PRO A 573 -21.03 -11.76 6.00
C PRO A 573 -19.65 -12.23 6.44
N ALA A 574 -19.57 -12.82 7.64
CA ALA A 574 -18.29 -13.31 8.19
C ALA A 574 -17.76 -14.58 7.50
N GLY A 575 -18.61 -15.30 6.76
CA GLY A 575 -18.21 -16.46 5.96
C GLY A 575 -18.08 -16.10 4.47
N PRO A 576 -16.99 -16.54 3.79
CA PRO A 576 -16.76 -16.24 2.37
C PRO A 576 -17.69 -17.01 1.41
N ASP A 577 -18.56 -17.88 1.92
CA ASP A 577 -19.56 -18.63 1.15
C ASP A 577 -20.99 -18.47 1.71
N THR A 578 -21.18 -17.65 2.76
CA THR A 578 -22.50 -17.44 3.39
C THR A 578 -23.18 -16.22 2.77
N PRO A 579 -24.28 -16.36 2.01
CA PRO A 579 -25.01 -15.21 1.46
C PRO A 579 -25.63 -14.37 2.57
N GLY A 580 -25.59 -13.04 2.41
CA GLY A 580 -26.21 -12.10 3.33
C GLY A 580 -26.27 -10.70 2.74
N THR A 581 -26.16 -9.67 3.57
CA THR A 581 -26.08 -8.28 3.10
C THR A 581 -24.63 -7.88 2.93
N VAL A 582 -24.23 -7.53 1.71
CA VAL A 582 -22.96 -6.88 1.40
C VAL A 582 -23.23 -5.39 1.26
N SER A 583 -22.39 -4.56 1.86
CA SER A 583 -22.61 -3.11 1.89
C SER A 583 -21.34 -2.34 1.58
N VAL A 584 -21.45 -1.34 0.72
CA VAL A 584 -20.38 -0.36 0.46
C VAL A 584 -20.83 0.99 0.98
N ALA A 585 -20.02 1.63 1.81
CA ALA A 585 -20.31 2.95 2.36
C ALA A 585 -19.12 3.90 2.24
N LYS A 586 -19.39 5.17 1.93
CA LYS A 586 -18.42 6.27 1.96
C LYS A 586 -18.80 7.27 3.05
N HIS A 587 -17.88 7.55 3.95
CA HIS A 587 -18.02 8.56 5.01
C HIS A 587 -16.92 9.63 4.88
N LYS A 588 -17.27 10.88 4.58
CA LYS A 588 -16.34 12.02 4.56
C LYS A 588 -15.72 12.23 5.95
N VAL A 589 -14.39 12.23 6.03
CA VAL A 589 -13.65 12.23 7.31
C VAL A 589 -14.01 13.45 8.16
N GLN A 590 -14.10 14.63 7.55
CA GLN A 590 -14.48 15.88 8.25
C GLN A 590 -15.88 15.83 8.86
N ASP A 591 -16.80 15.05 8.31
CA ASP A 591 -18.19 14.99 8.77
C ASP A 591 -18.34 14.04 9.98
N LEU A 592 -17.36 13.15 10.19
CA LEU A 592 -17.26 12.29 11.38
C LEU A 592 -16.66 13.03 12.60
N VAL A 593 -15.83 14.07 12.38
CA VAL A 593 -15.12 14.78 13.46
C VAL A 593 -16.06 15.42 14.52
N PRO A 594 -17.17 16.10 14.18
CA PRO A 594 -18.03 16.74 15.18
C PRO A 594 -18.65 15.76 16.19
N GLY A 595 -19.04 14.56 15.74
CA GLY A 595 -19.65 13.52 16.59
C GLY A 595 -18.65 12.63 17.33
N SER A 596 -17.35 12.77 17.07
CA SER A 596 -16.30 11.88 17.57
C SER A 596 -16.05 11.96 19.08
N ARG A 597 -15.55 10.88 19.69
CA ARG A 597 -15.06 10.86 21.07
C ARG A 597 -13.55 11.16 21.12
N VAL A 598 -13.16 12.11 21.97
CA VAL A 598 -11.75 12.47 22.18
C VAL A 598 -11.17 11.53 23.23
N VAL A 599 -10.17 10.73 22.84
CA VAL A 599 -9.47 9.81 23.74
C VAL A 599 -8.08 10.37 24.03
N ARG A 600 -7.81 10.68 25.30
CA ARG A 600 -6.54 11.25 25.76
C ARG A 600 -5.61 10.13 26.21
N LEU A 601 -4.40 10.11 25.68
CA LEU A 601 -3.38 9.09 25.95
C LEU A 601 -2.55 9.41 27.21
N ALA A 602 -2.66 10.65 27.70
CA ALA A 602 -2.07 11.12 28.95
C ALA A 602 -3.06 12.08 29.65
N GLU A 603 -3.08 12.05 30.98
CA GLU A 603 -3.89 12.97 31.79
C GLU A 603 -3.36 14.42 31.68
N GLY A 604 -4.26 15.41 31.75
CA GLY A 604 -3.89 16.82 31.91
C GLY A 604 -3.59 17.63 30.64
N GLY A 605 -3.98 17.18 29.44
CA GLY A 605 -3.88 18.00 28.22
C GLY A 605 -4.71 19.30 28.30
N PRO A 606 -4.16 20.49 27.94
CA PRO A 606 -4.79 21.79 28.20
C PRO A 606 -5.97 22.13 27.28
N ASP A 607 -5.98 21.61 26.05
CA ASP A 607 -7.06 21.85 25.09
C ASP A 607 -8.36 21.16 25.57
N THR A 608 -9.52 21.81 25.42
CA THR A 608 -10.84 21.15 25.63
C THR A 608 -11.15 20.17 24.51
N ASP A 609 -12.06 19.21 24.74
CA ASP A 609 -12.46 18.25 23.70
C ASP A 609 -13.04 18.93 22.45
N GLN A 610 -13.74 20.06 22.62
CA GLN A 610 -14.21 20.85 21.49
C GLN A 610 -13.06 21.52 20.73
N ALA A 611 -12.08 22.10 21.41
CA ALA A 611 -10.90 22.68 20.77
C ALA A 611 -10.09 21.62 20.00
N VAL A 612 -10.03 20.38 20.51
CA VAL A 612 -9.47 19.23 19.78
C VAL A 612 -10.26 18.96 18.50
N ARG A 613 -11.59 18.76 18.57
CA ARG A 613 -12.43 18.54 17.38
C ARG A 613 -12.30 19.68 16.36
N ASP A 614 -12.27 20.93 16.81
CA ASP A 614 -12.11 22.13 15.98
C ASP A 614 -10.74 22.20 15.28
N ARG A 615 -9.71 21.55 15.82
CA ARG A 615 -8.40 21.41 15.15
C ARG A 615 -8.42 20.29 14.11
N PHE A 616 -9.04 19.15 14.42
CA PHE A 616 -9.19 18.05 13.47
C PHE A 616 -10.10 18.39 12.29
N SER A 617 -11.18 19.15 12.49
CA SER A 617 -12.09 19.58 11.42
C SER A 617 -11.45 20.58 10.45
N ARG A 618 -10.43 21.32 10.89
CA ARG A 618 -9.62 22.23 10.06
C ARG A 618 -8.52 21.52 9.28
N LEU A 619 -8.29 20.22 9.48
CA LEU A 619 -7.31 19.47 8.69
C LEU A 619 -7.74 19.47 7.22
N ARG A 620 -6.80 19.90 6.38
CA ARG A 620 -6.89 19.82 4.92
C ARG A 620 -6.02 18.68 4.44
N TYR A 621 -6.47 17.99 3.42
CA TYR A 621 -5.79 16.86 2.81
C TYR A 621 -5.18 17.27 1.47
N ARG A 622 -4.11 16.61 1.06
CA ARG A 622 -3.43 16.84 -0.23
C ARG A 622 -3.35 15.54 -1.01
N SER A 623 -3.08 15.60 -2.31
CA SER A 623 -2.64 14.41 -3.05
C SER A 623 -1.21 14.06 -2.64
N GLU A 624 -0.83 12.81 -2.81
CA GLU A 624 0.59 12.48 -2.99
C GLU A 624 1.05 13.08 -4.34
N ALA A 625 2.34 13.41 -4.44
CA ALA A 625 2.91 14.26 -5.49
C ALA A 625 3.91 13.49 -6.35
#